data_AF-A0A662ISC7-F1
#
_entry.id   AF-A0A662ISC7-F1
#
_cell.length_a   1.000
_cell.length_b   1.000
_cell.length_c   1.000
_cell.angle_alpha   90.00
_cell.angle_beta   90.00
_cell.angle_gamma   90.00
#
_symmetry.space_group_name_H-M   'P 1'
#
loop_
_entity.id
_entity.type
_entity.pdbx_description
1 polymer ?
#
loop_
_entity_poly.entity_id
_entity_poly.type
_entity_poly.pdbx_seq_one_letter_code
_entity_poly.pdbx_strand_id
1 'polypeptide(L)'
;MGQSDVTPNAFLQLFILRDTRGDTVEYILPLGVVGRTVEIRRKKEPTIANLTCLSELMQHQLSIAVLASGAGKEAFYAGLFHDIYKSAMNWQLRQSGWKWLHLPGEGSRQEIVTQATERFKIVLTPLDAVADVNKLAELCAGHHYDKRNPIRQVEPEREERGDIGAVSIETRVPLPEQLREIAYRVASFVIRSPYRAFVASLLIEKLLNRLNEAYVQLFREEFGLQELHMKYLFRQYEPFSEDPKIDYDDGILSVEVPVRAPPSLEGLVIEHHYLPTLDRPSLLVREKRVELKLRFSDALAFPIIGDENIMLWAITPAENLDVGLGLRAKFIAAFERAKEKALDDLFDISSIGSDLINSLRSVLLDELSEYKLPGAEEPKCMFCGAKASFRVTKRGLKMFVDIDRIVAFNNMACSPCKLAYAIEEVRRRKAGIPLCVVPLPATPIEAEALDIFKTSVVHGFSIPTHPLPPVKTALEEPWARIMSWAFYGAVLRDPDEFGLRGLKKTEEIEIPLFRFFLTRKTLIYPFLFRIRPAALISAWTTTGKKKFVLNVDTASEFVILPGAERDLTLEDLDVLAPLMYEGTSSLRKAYSIMRRLYELG
;
A
#
# COMPACT_ATOMS: atom_id res chain seq x y z
N MET A 1 26.43 -50.66 23.70
CA MET A 1 27.24 -49.55 23.14
C MET A 1 26.51 -49.03 21.92
N GLY A 2 25.65 -48.05 22.13
CA GLY A 2 24.80 -47.48 21.07
C GLY A 2 25.26 -46.06 20.75
N GLN A 3 25.71 -45.87 19.52
CA GLN A 3 25.69 -44.58 18.85
C GLN A 3 24.29 -44.41 18.26
N SER A 4 23.66 -43.28 18.54
CA SER A 4 22.75 -42.64 17.61
C SER A 4 22.87 -41.14 17.79
N ASP A 5 23.42 -40.53 16.76
CA ASP A 5 23.54 -39.11 16.52
C ASP A 5 22.22 -38.36 16.74
N VAL A 6 22.28 -37.27 17.51
CA VAL A 6 21.26 -36.22 17.51
C VAL A 6 21.97 -34.91 17.20
N THR A 7 21.92 -34.50 15.94
CA THR A 7 21.86 -33.11 15.47
C THR A 7 21.22 -33.11 14.08
N PRO A 8 20.72 -32.00 13.52
CA PRO A 8 20.18 -30.76 14.10
C PRO A 8 18.81 -30.38 13.46
N ASN A 9 17.77 -30.06 14.24
CA ASN A 9 16.52 -29.51 13.67
C ASN A 9 16.04 -28.27 14.43
N ALA A 10 16.97 -27.32 14.62
CA ALA A 10 16.69 -25.95 15.06
C ALA A 10 16.45 -24.97 13.88
N PHE A 11 16.40 -25.49 12.64
CA PHE A 11 16.36 -24.70 11.41
C PHE A 11 14.97 -24.75 10.77
N LEU A 12 14.04 -23.93 11.26
CA LEU A 12 12.86 -23.38 10.56
C LEU A 12 11.91 -22.67 11.55
N GLN A 13 12.43 -21.70 12.32
CA GLN A 13 11.61 -20.78 13.11
C GLN A 13 11.36 -19.51 12.29
N LEU A 14 10.35 -19.55 11.43
CA LEU A 14 9.81 -18.36 10.76
C LEU A 14 8.47 -18.06 11.42
N PHE A 15 8.39 -16.94 12.14
CA PHE A 15 7.17 -16.36 12.73
C PHE A 15 6.28 -17.40 13.41
N ILE A 16 6.78 -17.94 14.51
CA ILE A 16 6.02 -18.74 15.47
C ILE A 16 5.81 -17.86 16.70
N LEU A 17 4.63 -17.25 16.83
CA LEU A 17 4.22 -16.74 18.13
C LEU A 17 3.57 -17.89 18.88
N ARG A 18 4.27 -18.43 19.88
CA ARG A 18 3.66 -19.35 20.84
C ARG A 18 2.76 -18.53 21.75
N ASP A 19 1.48 -18.89 21.86
CA ASP A 19 0.66 -18.46 23.00
C ASP A 19 1.38 -18.90 24.30
N THR A 20 1.11 -18.21 25.40
CA THR A 20 1.51 -18.48 26.78
C THR A 20 1.39 -19.94 27.23
N ARG A 21 0.60 -20.77 26.52
CA ARG A 21 0.43 -22.21 26.74
C ARG A 21 1.29 -23.12 25.88
N GLY A 22 1.99 -22.59 24.88
CA GLY A 22 2.91 -23.35 24.01
C GLY A 22 2.26 -24.11 22.84
N ASP A 23 0.94 -24.03 22.67
CA ASP A 23 0.20 -24.99 21.83
C ASP A 23 -0.18 -24.51 20.41
N THR A 24 -0.13 -23.22 20.09
CA THR A 24 -0.49 -22.69 18.75
C THR A 24 0.64 -21.90 18.12
N VAL A 25 0.91 -22.19 16.84
CA VAL A 25 2.02 -21.65 16.03
C VAL A 25 1.47 -20.76 14.92
N GLU A 26 1.15 -19.48 15.21
CA GLU A 26 0.58 -18.63 14.16
C GLU A 26 1.67 -18.06 13.23
N TYR A 27 1.57 -18.37 11.93
CA TYR A 27 2.40 -17.78 10.88
C TYR A 27 1.87 -16.41 10.44
N ILE A 28 2.68 -15.39 10.66
CA ILE A 28 2.34 -13.99 10.42
C ILE A 28 3.46 -13.31 9.64
N LEU A 29 3.12 -12.49 8.65
CA LEU A 29 4.10 -11.69 7.91
C LEU A 29 4.32 -10.34 8.63
N PRO A 30 5.51 -10.05 9.19
CA PRO A 30 5.77 -8.73 9.75
C PRO A 30 6.10 -7.73 8.66
N LEU A 31 5.42 -6.59 8.68
CA LEU A 31 5.57 -5.57 7.65
C LEU A 31 5.98 -4.20 8.20
N GLY A 32 5.89 -3.95 9.52
CA GLY A 32 6.37 -2.68 10.08
C GLY A 32 5.99 -2.47 11.55
N VAL A 33 6.05 -1.20 11.96
CA VAL A 33 5.69 -0.71 13.29
C VAL A 33 4.47 0.20 13.15
N VAL A 34 3.54 0.15 14.10
CA VAL A 34 2.31 0.95 14.03
C VAL A 34 2.64 2.44 14.12
N GLY A 35 2.03 3.26 13.28
CA GLY A 35 2.21 4.71 13.29
C GLY A 35 1.20 5.43 14.18
N ARG A 36 -0.01 4.87 14.33
CA ARG A 36 -1.16 5.59 14.88
C ARG A 36 -2.18 4.70 15.57
N THR A 37 -2.81 5.27 16.60
CA THR A 37 -4.09 4.81 17.15
C THR A 37 -5.06 5.99 17.22
N VAL A 38 -6.36 5.70 17.19
CA VAL A 38 -7.43 6.70 17.29
C VAL A 38 -8.23 6.47 18.58
N GLU A 39 -8.36 7.51 19.40
CA GLU A 39 -9.27 7.53 20.55
C GLU A 39 -10.73 7.68 20.08
N ILE A 40 -11.62 6.79 20.53
CA ILE A 40 -13.08 6.93 20.45
C ILE A 40 -13.59 7.46 21.78
N ARG A 41 -14.23 8.64 21.75
CA ARG A 41 -14.93 9.26 22.89
C ARG A 41 -16.40 9.51 22.53
N ARG A 42 -17.32 9.37 23.47
CA ARG A 42 -18.64 10.02 23.38
C ARG A 42 -18.47 11.49 23.78
N LYS A 43 -19.20 12.41 23.12
CA LYS A 43 -19.20 13.83 23.52
C LYS A 43 -19.51 13.94 25.01
N LYS A 44 -18.56 14.52 25.78
CA LYS A 44 -18.58 14.73 27.24
C LYS A 44 -18.42 13.50 28.14
N GLU A 45 -18.01 12.34 27.60
CA GLU A 45 -17.74 11.11 28.37
C GLU A 45 -16.24 10.71 28.27
N PRO A 46 -15.73 9.89 29.21
CA PRO A 46 -14.38 9.33 29.13
C PRO A 46 -14.17 8.51 27.84
N THR A 47 -12.91 8.34 27.45
CA THR A 47 -12.49 7.49 26.32
C THR A 47 -13.12 6.10 26.42
N ILE A 48 -13.90 5.74 25.40
CA ILE A 48 -14.59 4.46 25.30
C ILE A 48 -13.62 3.39 24.78
N ALA A 49 -12.76 3.73 23.81
CA ALA A 49 -11.77 2.83 23.25
C ALA A 49 -10.62 3.59 22.58
N ASN A 50 -9.46 2.95 22.47
CA ASN A 50 -8.51 3.23 21.39
C ASN A 50 -8.79 2.20 20.29
N LEU A 51 -8.85 2.62 19.02
CA LEU A 51 -8.83 1.70 17.88
C LEU A 51 -7.50 1.84 17.17
N THR A 52 -6.95 0.71 16.76
CA THR A 52 -5.74 0.73 15.93
C THR A 52 -6.08 1.04 14.48
N CYS A 53 -5.19 1.77 13.82
CA CYS A 53 -5.24 2.09 12.41
C CYS A 53 -4.34 1.13 11.64
N LEU A 54 -4.64 0.84 10.37
CA LEU A 54 -3.70 0.10 9.51
C LEU A 54 -2.57 1.02 9.00
N SER A 55 -2.01 1.82 9.93
CA SER A 55 -1.00 2.85 9.68
C SER A 55 0.36 2.32 10.08
N GLU A 56 1.29 2.31 9.13
CA GLU A 56 2.70 2.02 9.37
C GLU A 56 3.47 3.31 9.61
N LEU A 57 4.39 3.28 10.57
CA LEU A 57 5.08 4.45 11.12
C LEU A 57 5.85 5.24 10.04
N MET A 58 6.68 4.59 9.24
CA MET A 58 7.48 5.27 8.20
C MET A 58 6.59 5.84 7.09
N GLN A 59 5.58 5.10 6.65
CA GLN A 59 4.63 5.59 5.65
C GLN A 59 3.85 6.81 6.16
N HIS A 60 3.44 6.80 7.43
CA HIS A 60 2.80 7.93 8.08
C HIS A 60 3.75 9.14 8.15
N GLN A 61 4.97 8.95 8.66
CA GLN A 61 6.00 9.99 8.76
C GLN A 61 6.34 10.58 7.38
N LEU A 62 6.44 9.76 6.33
CA LEU A 62 6.65 10.22 4.97
C LEU A 62 5.48 11.06 4.43
N SER A 63 4.25 10.68 4.77
CA SER A 63 3.05 11.47 4.43
C SER A 63 3.07 12.83 5.13
N ILE A 64 3.38 12.86 6.43
CA ILE A 64 3.49 14.10 7.21
C ILE A 64 4.64 14.98 6.70
N ALA A 65 5.77 14.39 6.32
CA ALA A 65 6.90 15.10 5.73
C ALA A 65 6.48 15.86 4.46
N VAL A 66 5.78 15.20 3.53
CA VAL A 66 5.29 15.86 2.31
C VAL A 66 4.28 16.95 2.66
N LEU A 67 3.33 16.70 3.56
CA LEU A 67 2.31 17.68 3.94
C LEU A 67 2.92 18.92 4.59
N ALA A 68 3.83 18.74 5.55
CA ALA A 68 4.47 19.82 6.31
C ALA A 68 5.54 20.58 5.51
N SER A 69 6.00 20.03 4.38
CA SER A 69 7.08 20.62 3.57
C SER A 69 6.81 22.02 3.05
N GLY A 70 5.55 22.46 3.02
CA GLY A 70 5.20 23.85 2.71
C GLY A 70 5.77 24.88 3.69
N ALA A 71 6.23 24.46 4.88
CA ALA A 71 6.96 25.30 5.83
C ALA A 71 8.50 25.23 5.70
N GLY A 72 8.99 24.61 4.62
CA GLY A 72 10.40 24.54 4.27
C GLY A 72 11.04 23.18 4.57
N LYS A 73 12.34 23.09 4.26
CA LYS A 73 13.11 21.85 4.33
C LYS A 73 13.18 21.25 5.74
N GLU A 74 13.34 22.06 6.78
CA GLU A 74 13.35 21.56 8.16
C GLU A 74 12.01 20.94 8.54
N ALA A 75 10.89 21.46 8.02
CA ALA A 75 9.57 20.89 8.28
C ALA A 75 9.36 19.54 7.58
N PHE A 76 9.93 19.35 6.38
CA PHE A 76 9.95 18.06 5.70
C PHE A 76 10.68 17.00 6.54
N TYR A 77 11.92 17.27 6.95
CA TYR A 77 12.66 16.34 7.80
C TYR A 77 12.02 16.18 9.18
N ALA A 78 11.43 17.24 9.75
CA ALA A 78 10.72 17.15 11.02
C ALA A 78 9.54 16.18 10.91
N GLY A 79 8.79 16.23 9.80
CA GLY A 79 7.73 15.27 9.51
C GLY A 79 8.23 13.83 9.43
N LEU A 80 9.44 13.59 8.90
CA LEU A 80 10.05 12.25 8.87
C LEU A 80 10.42 11.73 10.27
N PHE A 81 10.74 12.60 11.23
CA PHE A 81 11.33 12.18 12.51
C PHE A 81 10.50 12.47 13.76
N HIS A 82 9.44 13.29 13.68
CA HIS A 82 8.67 13.75 14.85
C HIS A 82 8.20 12.61 15.77
N ASP A 83 7.87 11.48 15.16
CA ASP A 83 7.33 10.28 15.82
C ASP A 83 8.32 9.12 15.95
N ILE A 84 9.62 9.32 15.66
CA ILE A 84 10.59 8.23 15.51
C ILE A 84 10.72 7.34 16.77
N TYR A 85 10.46 7.92 17.94
CA TYR A 85 10.51 7.23 19.23
C TYR A 85 9.22 6.50 19.61
N LYS A 86 8.18 6.50 18.77
CA LYS A 86 7.01 5.62 18.95
C LYS A 86 7.45 4.16 19.08
N SER A 87 8.49 3.77 18.34
CA SER A 87 9.17 2.48 18.40
C SER A 87 9.62 2.01 19.81
N ALA A 88 9.77 2.92 20.78
CA ALA A 88 10.04 2.61 22.19
C ALA A 88 8.83 1.98 22.92
N MET A 89 7.64 1.97 22.31
CA MET A 89 6.43 1.33 22.82
C MET A 89 6.06 1.74 24.25
N ASN A 90 6.28 3.01 24.60
CA ASN A 90 6.02 3.53 25.94
C ASN A 90 4.54 3.88 26.15
N TRP A 91 3.72 2.85 26.27
CA TRP A 91 2.30 2.98 26.55
C TRP A 91 2.05 3.04 28.05
N GLN A 92 1.29 4.04 28.51
CA GLN A 92 0.93 4.22 29.91
C GLN A 92 -0.57 4.35 30.09
N LEU A 93 -1.14 3.63 31.05
CA LEU A 93 -2.52 3.80 31.46
C LEU A 93 -2.65 5.08 32.30
N ARG A 94 -3.42 6.06 31.83
CA ARG A 94 -3.77 7.28 32.56
C ARG A 94 -5.27 7.33 32.82
N GLN A 95 -5.73 8.31 33.63
CA GLN A 95 -7.15 8.49 33.94
C GLN A 95 -8.06 8.57 32.70
N SER A 96 -7.54 9.05 31.57
CA SER A 96 -8.25 9.18 30.29
C SER A 96 -8.05 7.99 29.33
N GLY A 97 -7.44 6.88 29.78
CA GLY A 97 -7.10 5.72 28.95
C GLY A 97 -5.59 5.57 28.66
N TRP A 98 -5.26 4.62 27.79
CA TRP A 98 -3.88 4.37 27.35
C TRP A 98 -3.35 5.52 26.50
N LYS A 99 -2.17 6.03 26.85
CA LYS A 99 -1.44 7.04 26.07
C LYS A 99 -0.11 6.50 25.59
N TRP A 100 0.23 6.79 24.34
CA TRP A 100 1.53 6.49 23.78
C TRP A 100 2.47 7.68 23.97
N LEU A 101 3.39 7.57 24.94
CA LEU A 101 4.44 8.56 25.08
C LEU A 101 5.53 8.26 24.06
N HIS A 102 5.88 9.25 23.24
CA HIS A 102 6.92 9.12 22.21
C HIS A 102 7.82 10.35 22.14
N LEU A 103 7.67 11.31 23.07
CA LEU A 103 8.69 12.32 23.29
C LEU A 103 9.61 11.86 24.43
N PRO A 104 10.93 11.80 24.20
CA PRO A 104 11.86 11.40 25.24
C PRO A 104 12.01 12.53 26.27
N GLY A 105 11.75 12.24 27.54
CA GLY A 105 11.92 13.20 28.64
C GLY A 105 10.90 13.03 29.76
N GLU A 106 11.21 13.60 30.93
CA GLU A 106 10.34 13.58 32.11
C GLU A 106 10.19 14.98 32.71
N GLY A 107 9.08 15.22 33.41
CA GLY A 107 8.79 16.47 34.10
C GLY A 107 7.61 17.24 33.52
N SER A 108 7.62 18.56 33.71
CA SER A 108 6.65 19.48 33.12
C SER A 108 6.74 19.49 31.60
N ARG A 109 5.70 19.99 30.92
CA ARG A 109 5.69 20.05 29.44
C ARG A 109 6.90 20.78 28.87
N GLN A 110 7.31 21.89 29.49
CA GLN A 110 8.46 22.67 29.03
C GLN A 110 9.77 21.90 29.21
N GLU A 111 9.92 21.18 30.32
CA GLU A 111 11.09 20.34 30.58
C GLU A 111 11.16 19.17 29.59
N ILE A 112 10.04 18.50 29.30
CA ILE A 112 9.96 17.43 28.29
C ILE A 112 10.38 17.96 26.92
N VAL A 113 9.83 19.10 26.48
CA VAL A 113 10.19 19.69 25.18
C VAL A 113 11.67 20.03 25.13
N THR A 114 12.22 20.64 26.18
CA THR A 114 13.63 21.04 26.23
C THR A 114 14.55 19.82 26.17
N GLN A 115 14.27 18.78 26.97
CA GLN A 115 15.04 17.53 26.97
C GLN A 115 14.93 16.81 25.61
N ALA A 116 13.73 16.73 25.05
CA ALA A 116 13.49 16.12 23.75
C ALA A 116 14.23 16.88 22.64
N THR A 117 14.21 18.21 22.65
CA THR A 117 14.96 19.04 21.69
C THR A 117 16.45 18.73 21.74
N GLU A 118 17.07 18.74 22.93
CA GLU A 118 18.51 18.45 23.05
C GLU A 118 18.85 17.05 22.58
N ARG A 119 17.99 16.07 22.87
CA ARG A 119 18.18 14.70 22.39
C ARG A 119 18.03 14.58 20.86
N PHE A 120 17.02 15.22 20.29
CA PHE A 120 16.83 15.26 18.83
C PHE A 120 18.01 15.95 18.13
N LYS A 121 18.57 17.03 18.68
CA LYS A 121 19.76 17.68 18.11
C LYS A 121 20.92 16.70 17.94
N ILE A 122 21.19 15.90 18.98
CA ILE A 122 22.26 14.89 18.96
C ILE A 122 21.98 13.84 17.88
N VAL A 123 20.77 13.28 17.87
CA VAL A 123 20.39 12.20 16.95
C VAL A 123 20.34 12.66 15.49
N LEU A 124 19.92 13.91 15.25
CA LEU A 124 19.73 14.48 13.93
C LEU A 124 20.96 15.22 13.40
N THR A 125 22.05 15.32 14.17
CA THR A 125 23.33 15.94 13.76
C THR A 125 23.81 15.50 12.36
N PRO A 126 23.68 14.23 11.93
CA PRO A 126 24.06 13.82 10.57
C PRO A 126 23.34 14.58 9.44
N LEU A 127 22.19 15.21 9.72
CA LEU A 127 21.43 16.03 8.77
C LEU A 127 21.92 17.48 8.68
N ASP A 128 22.91 17.91 9.46
CA ASP A 128 23.51 19.26 9.38
C ASP A 128 24.03 19.58 7.97
N ALA A 129 24.37 18.54 7.19
CA ALA A 129 24.78 18.69 5.79
C ALA A 129 23.66 19.20 4.87
N VAL A 130 22.39 19.06 5.27
CA VAL A 130 21.23 19.31 4.39
C VAL A 130 20.17 20.23 5.00
N ALA A 131 20.04 20.29 6.33
CA ALA A 131 19.02 21.07 7.06
C ALA A 131 19.55 21.69 8.37
N ASP A 132 18.92 22.74 8.89
CA ASP A 132 19.23 23.29 10.22
C ASP A 132 18.73 22.36 11.33
N VAL A 133 19.64 21.63 11.97
CA VAL A 133 19.33 20.64 13.00
C VAL A 133 18.71 21.25 14.26
N ASN A 134 19.04 22.49 14.61
CA ASN A 134 18.45 23.13 15.80
C ASN A 134 16.96 23.38 15.57
N LYS A 135 16.61 24.00 14.44
CA LYS A 135 15.23 24.26 14.07
C LYS A 135 14.47 22.94 13.86
N LEU A 136 15.08 21.96 13.19
CA LEU A 136 14.50 20.63 13.00
C LEU A 136 14.18 19.94 14.34
N ALA A 137 15.12 19.94 15.29
CA ALA A 137 14.92 19.33 16.60
C ALA A 137 13.81 20.01 17.42
N GLU A 138 13.73 21.35 17.36
CA GLU A 138 12.64 22.11 17.97
C GLU A 138 11.28 21.75 17.36
N LEU A 139 11.22 21.57 16.04
CA LEU A 139 10.02 21.14 15.34
C LEU A 139 9.61 19.72 15.75
N CYS A 140 10.55 18.77 15.85
CA CYS A 140 10.26 17.41 16.31
C CYS A 140 9.78 17.40 17.77
N ALA A 141 10.43 18.12 18.69
CA ALA A 141 10.07 18.12 20.10
C ALA A 141 8.76 18.88 20.40
N GLY A 142 8.48 19.93 19.63
CA GLY A 142 7.36 20.83 19.86
C GLY A 142 6.03 20.43 19.22
N HIS A 143 5.98 19.38 18.39
CA HIS A 143 4.83 19.13 17.51
C HIS A 143 3.49 18.88 18.23
N HIS A 144 3.50 18.40 19.47
CA HIS A 144 2.29 18.27 20.29
C HIS A 144 1.90 19.54 21.05
N TYR A 145 2.79 20.52 21.17
CA TYR A 145 2.63 21.62 22.14
C TYR A 145 2.59 23.00 21.49
N ASP A 146 3.27 23.20 20.37
CA ASP A 146 3.29 24.46 19.64
C ASP A 146 2.28 24.45 18.49
N LYS A 147 1.27 25.32 18.56
CA LYS A 147 0.25 25.51 17.52
C LYS A 147 0.81 26.03 16.20
N ARG A 148 1.96 26.70 16.23
CA ARG A 148 2.63 27.21 15.04
C ARG A 148 3.46 26.13 14.35
N ASN A 149 3.68 25.00 15.00
CA ASN A 149 4.44 23.90 14.43
C ASN A 149 3.73 23.35 13.16
N PRO A 150 4.40 23.31 12.00
CA PRO A 150 3.79 22.86 10.74
C PRO A 150 3.29 21.41 10.79
N ILE A 151 3.93 20.53 11.56
CA ILE A 151 3.45 19.15 11.77
C ILE A 151 2.07 19.18 12.43
N ARG A 152 1.92 19.99 13.49
CA ARG A 152 0.64 20.15 14.18
C ARG A 152 -0.43 20.78 13.29
N GLN A 153 -0.05 21.69 12.39
CA GLN A 153 -1.00 22.34 11.49
C GLN A 153 -1.59 21.36 10.47
N VAL A 154 -0.80 20.41 9.97
CA VAL A 154 -1.28 19.37 9.05
C VAL A 154 -1.88 18.17 9.79
N GLU A 155 -1.48 17.96 11.05
CA GLU A 155 -2.01 16.94 11.95
C GLU A 155 -2.55 17.50 13.28
N PRO A 156 -3.62 18.32 13.26
CA PRO A 156 -4.11 18.94 14.49
C PRO A 156 -4.69 17.93 15.47
N GLU A 157 -4.42 18.12 16.76
CA GLU A 157 -5.05 17.37 17.85
C GLU A 157 -6.57 17.58 17.83
N ARG A 158 -7.34 16.50 18.05
CA ARG A 158 -8.81 16.47 17.84
C ARG A 158 -9.61 17.41 18.75
N GLU A 159 -9.12 17.83 19.91
CA GLU A 159 -9.86 18.71 20.84
C GLU A 159 -10.07 20.14 20.28
N GLU A 160 -9.40 20.50 19.18
CA GLU A 160 -9.50 21.83 18.56
C GLU A 160 -10.51 21.91 17.40
N ARG A 161 -11.26 20.84 17.06
CA ARG A 161 -11.97 20.78 15.76
C ARG A 161 -13.50 20.88 15.80
N GLY A 162 -13.99 21.83 15.00
CA GLY A 162 -14.90 21.51 13.91
C GLY A 162 -14.08 21.41 12.61
N ASP A 163 -13.95 20.19 12.08
CA ASP A 163 -13.47 19.78 10.75
C ASP A 163 -12.04 20.14 10.24
N ILE A 164 -11.50 19.17 9.48
CA ILE A 164 -10.38 19.21 8.49
C ILE A 164 -8.91 19.21 8.98
N GLY A 165 -8.14 18.21 8.51
CA GLY A 165 -6.71 17.97 8.79
C GLY A 165 -6.39 16.47 8.59
N ALA A 166 -5.12 16.04 8.45
CA ALA A 166 -4.72 14.66 8.06
C ALA A 166 -5.43 13.51 8.81
N VAL A 167 -5.86 13.76 10.05
CA VAL A 167 -6.59 12.85 10.96
C VAL A 167 -8.09 12.71 10.65
N SER A 168 -8.71 13.61 9.88
CA SER A 168 -10.18 13.70 9.78
C SER A 168 -10.80 12.86 8.67
N ILE A 169 -10.02 12.06 7.95
CA ILE A 169 -10.55 11.25 6.86
C ILE A 169 -10.70 9.80 7.32
N GLU A 170 -11.55 9.58 8.33
CA GLU A 170 -11.86 8.24 8.90
C GLU A 170 -13.05 7.57 8.21
N THR A 171 -13.27 7.84 6.92
CA THR A 171 -14.42 7.31 6.17
C THR A 171 -13.96 6.52 4.95
N ARG A 172 -14.72 5.44 4.67
CA ARG A 172 -14.44 4.47 3.61
C ARG A 172 -14.47 5.04 2.18
N VAL A 173 -14.86 6.30 2.03
CA VAL A 173 -14.60 7.16 0.86
C VAL A 173 -14.45 8.58 1.40
N PRO A 174 -13.26 9.18 1.39
CA PRO A 174 -13.10 10.59 1.74
C PRO A 174 -13.99 11.46 0.85
N LEU A 175 -14.60 12.52 1.38
CA LEU A 175 -15.19 13.53 0.50
C LEU A 175 -14.05 14.13 -0.36
N PRO A 176 -14.18 14.15 -1.70
CA PRO A 176 -13.11 14.64 -2.58
C PRO A 176 -12.63 16.06 -2.27
N GLU A 177 -13.46 16.88 -1.64
CA GLU A 177 -13.12 18.24 -1.21
C GLU A 177 -12.06 18.24 -0.11
N GLN A 178 -12.20 17.36 0.90
CA GLN A 178 -11.24 17.25 2.01
C GLN A 178 -9.90 16.64 1.56
N LEU A 179 -9.92 15.74 0.57
CA LEU A 179 -8.69 15.18 0.00
C LEU A 179 -7.87 16.22 -0.75
N ARG A 180 -8.51 17.21 -1.37
CA ARG A 180 -7.80 18.23 -2.15
C ARG A 180 -6.86 19.08 -1.31
N GLU A 181 -7.05 19.14 0.00
CA GLU A 181 -6.15 19.88 0.89
C GLU A 181 -4.81 19.14 1.10
N ILE A 182 -4.84 17.81 1.03
CA ILE A 182 -3.69 16.95 1.38
C ILE A 182 -3.12 16.16 0.19
N ALA A 183 -3.83 16.13 -0.93
CA ALA A 183 -3.47 15.34 -2.10
C ALA A 183 -3.97 15.99 -3.41
N TYR A 184 -3.40 15.53 -4.53
CA TYR A 184 -3.81 15.89 -5.88
C TYR A 184 -4.35 14.66 -6.62
N ARG A 185 -5.48 14.82 -7.31
CA ARG A 185 -6.06 13.76 -8.14
C ARG A 185 -5.36 13.75 -9.50
N VAL A 186 -4.34 12.90 -9.62
CA VAL A 186 -3.51 12.76 -10.82
C VAL A 186 -4.33 12.26 -12.01
N ALA A 187 -5.20 11.26 -11.79
CA ALA A 187 -6.00 10.68 -12.85
C ALA A 187 -7.35 10.16 -12.34
N SER A 188 -8.33 10.11 -13.25
CA SER A 188 -9.64 9.49 -13.02
C SER A 188 -10.00 8.69 -14.26
N PHE A 189 -10.32 7.41 -14.10
CA PHE A 189 -10.64 6.49 -15.18
C PHE A 189 -12.03 5.88 -14.96
N VAL A 190 -12.88 5.90 -15.99
CA VAL A 190 -14.19 5.24 -15.94
C VAL A 190 -14.03 3.77 -16.30
N ILE A 191 -14.41 2.90 -15.37
CA ILE A 191 -14.18 1.44 -15.39
C ILE A 191 -15.45 0.63 -15.68
N ARG A 192 -16.49 1.27 -16.25
CA ARG A 192 -17.78 0.67 -16.65
C ARG A 192 -17.71 -0.60 -17.52
N SER A 193 -16.54 -0.96 -18.06
CA SER A 193 -16.37 -2.22 -18.78
C SER A 193 -15.05 -2.90 -18.44
N PRO A 194 -14.98 -4.23 -18.59
CA PRO A 194 -13.77 -5.02 -18.37
C PRO A 194 -12.54 -4.48 -19.10
N TYR A 195 -12.72 -4.04 -20.34
CA TYR A 195 -11.63 -3.53 -21.16
C TYR A 195 -11.15 -2.16 -20.72
N ARG A 196 -12.06 -1.28 -20.32
CA ARG A 196 -11.69 0.04 -19.79
C ARG A 196 -10.93 -0.12 -18.49
N ALA A 197 -11.40 -1.00 -17.62
CA ALA A 197 -10.73 -1.29 -16.36
C ALA A 197 -9.37 -1.96 -16.55
N PHE A 198 -9.23 -2.85 -17.55
CA PHE A 198 -7.94 -3.41 -17.94
C PHE A 198 -6.96 -2.32 -18.41
N VAL A 199 -7.36 -1.42 -19.32
CA VAL A 199 -6.49 -0.33 -19.77
C VAL A 199 -6.15 0.65 -18.64
N ALA A 200 -7.13 0.99 -17.79
CA ALA A 200 -6.88 1.81 -16.60
C ALA A 200 -5.85 1.16 -15.67
N SER A 201 -5.93 -0.16 -15.50
CA SER A 201 -4.99 -0.94 -14.69
C SER A 201 -3.56 -0.83 -15.21
N LEU A 202 -3.35 -0.98 -16.52
CA LEU A 202 -2.04 -0.80 -17.15
C LEU A 202 -1.50 0.62 -16.96
N LEU A 203 -2.36 1.62 -17.18
CA LEU A 203 -1.98 3.01 -17.07
C LEU A 203 -1.62 3.40 -15.62
N ILE A 204 -2.33 2.88 -14.61
CA ILE A 204 -1.99 3.09 -13.19
C ILE A 204 -0.61 2.53 -12.88
N GLU A 205 -0.28 1.33 -13.37
CA GLU A 205 1.02 0.70 -13.10
C GLU A 205 2.19 1.53 -13.68
N LYS A 206 2.05 2.00 -14.92
CA LYS A 206 3.04 2.93 -15.55
C LYS A 206 3.08 4.28 -14.84
N LEU A 207 1.92 4.81 -14.45
CA LEU A 207 1.82 6.09 -13.76
C LEU A 207 2.54 6.07 -12.41
N LEU A 208 2.46 4.97 -11.66
CA LEU A 208 3.22 4.85 -10.40
C LEU A 208 4.74 4.90 -10.61
N ASN A 209 5.27 4.37 -11.72
CA ASN A 209 6.68 4.51 -12.07
C ASN A 209 7.04 5.97 -12.36
N ARG A 210 6.27 6.65 -13.21
CA ARG A 210 6.53 8.05 -13.56
C ARG A 210 6.31 9.01 -12.39
N LEU A 211 5.37 8.70 -11.49
CA LEU A 211 5.20 9.45 -10.24
C LEU A 211 6.39 9.26 -9.30
N ASN A 212 7.03 8.08 -9.28
CA ASN A 212 8.26 7.89 -8.50
C ASN A 212 9.36 8.82 -8.98
N GLU A 213 9.60 8.88 -10.29
CA GLU A 213 10.58 9.79 -10.89
C GLU A 213 10.28 11.25 -10.52
N ALA A 214 9.01 11.65 -10.55
CA ALA A 214 8.58 12.99 -10.16
C ALA A 214 8.85 13.27 -8.68
N TYR A 215 8.47 12.36 -7.76
CA TYR A 215 8.75 12.51 -6.33
C TYR A 215 10.25 12.58 -6.05
N VAL A 216 11.05 11.68 -6.63
CA VAL A 216 12.51 11.64 -6.44
C VAL A 216 13.15 12.93 -6.92
N GLN A 217 12.74 13.43 -8.09
CA GLN A 217 13.26 14.69 -8.63
C GLN A 217 12.93 15.84 -7.67
N LEU A 218 11.67 15.96 -7.24
CA LEU A 218 11.24 17.03 -6.34
C LEU A 218 11.91 16.93 -4.97
N PHE A 219 12.05 15.72 -4.42
CA PHE A 219 12.72 15.50 -3.13
C PHE A 219 14.21 15.83 -3.20
N ARG A 220 14.87 15.51 -4.31
CA ARG A 220 16.27 15.88 -4.53
C ARG A 220 16.42 17.39 -4.62
N GLU A 221 15.59 18.05 -5.42
CA GLU A 221 15.69 19.49 -5.69
C GLU A 221 15.32 20.35 -4.46
N GLU A 222 14.25 19.99 -3.74
CA GLU A 222 13.70 20.82 -2.67
C GLU A 222 14.27 20.43 -1.30
N PHE A 223 14.59 19.15 -1.09
CA PHE A 223 14.97 18.62 0.23
C PHE A 223 16.35 17.96 0.26
N GLY A 224 16.97 17.67 -0.88
CA GLY A 224 18.22 16.92 -0.92
C GLY A 224 18.05 15.43 -0.61
N LEU A 225 16.86 14.85 -0.79
CA LEU A 225 16.60 13.42 -0.54
C LEU A 225 16.42 12.67 -1.87
N GLN A 226 17.14 11.56 -2.03
CA GLN A 226 17.06 10.67 -3.19
C GLN A 226 16.62 9.25 -2.82
N GLU A 227 17.14 8.74 -1.71
CA GLU A 227 16.88 7.40 -1.19
C GLU A 227 16.57 7.44 0.29
N LEU A 228 15.67 6.57 0.74
CA LEU A 228 15.33 6.42 2.16
C LEU A 228 15.37 4.93 2.54
N HIS A 229 16.22 4.60 3.51
CA HIS A 229 16.38 3.25 4.04
C HIS A 229 15.97 3.27 5.52
N MET A 230 14.81 2.70 5.83
CA MET A 230 14.32 2.51 7.19
C MET A 230 14.59 1.08 7.64
N LYS A 231 15.19 0.90 8.81
CA LYS A 231 15.48 -0.41 9.40
C LYS A 231 14.98 -0.46 10.83
N TYR A 232 13.91 -1.21 11.06
CA TYR A 232 13.41 -1.53 12.39
C TYR A 232 14.17 -2.73 12.96
N LEU A 233 14.79 -2.54 14.13
CA LEU A 233 15.59 -3.57 14.78
C LEU A 233 15.01 -3.90 16.16
N PHE A 234 14.43 -5.09 16.30
CA PHE A 234 13.69 -5.49 17.49
C PHE A 234 14.65 -5.96 18.58
N ARG A 235 14.58 -5.31 19.75
CA ARG A 235 15.47 -5.52 20.90
C ARG A 235 14.76 -5.32 22.22
N GLN A 236 15.36 -5.85 23.28
CA GLN A 236 14.90 -5.63 24.66
C GLN A 236 15.65 -4.46 25.27
N TYR A 237 14.93 -3.39 25.63
CA TYR A 237 15.51 -2.21 26.28
C TYR A 237 14.43 -1.43 27.05
N GLU A 238 14.84 -0.52 27.92
CA GLU A 238 13.93 0.36 28.66
C GLU A 238 13.47 1.52 27.77
N PRO A 239 12.22 2.00 27.87
CA PRO A 239 11.74 3.10 27.05
C PRO A 239 12.71 4.30 27.02
N PHE A 240 13.04 4.74 25.80
CA PHE A 240 13.96 5.85 25.57
C PHE A 240 15.40 5.62 26.09
N SER A 241 15.84 4.39 26.39
CA SER A 241 17.25 4.10 26.69
C SER A 241 18.11 3.90 25.44
N GLU A 242 17.49 3.70 24.28
CA GLU A 242 18.15 3.61 22.97
C GLU A 242 17.70 4.75 22.05
N ASP A 243 18.59 5.17 21.17
CA ASP A 243 18.34 6.18 20.15
C ASP A 243 18.33 5.58 18.75
N PRO A 244 17.50 6.11 17.83
CA PRO A 244 17.65 5.77 16.43
C PRO A 244 19.01 6.28 15.93
N LYS A 245 19.60 5.53 15.01
CA LYS A 245 20.83 5.94 14.32
C LYS A 245 20.45 6.47 12.96
N ILE A 246 20.92 7.67 12.67
CA ILE A 246 20.67 8.35 11.41
C ILE A 246 22.00 8.50 10.71
N ASP A 247 22.01 8.27 9.41
CA ASP A 247 23.13 8.53 8.54
C ASP A 247 22.61 9.18 7.26
N TYR A 248 23.36 10.15 6.75
CA TYR A 248 23.00 10.88 5.55
C TYR A 248 24.25 11.11 4.72
N ASP A 249 24.26 10.55 3.51
CA ASP A 249 25.35 10.68 2.56
C ASP A 249 24.79 10.96 1.16
N ASP A 250 25.13 12.12 0.60
CA ASP A 250 24.76 12.56 -0.76
C ASP A 250 23.30 12.26 -1.18
N GLY A 251 22.35 12.49 -0.28
CA GLY A 251 20.92 12.29 -0.51
C GLY A 251 20.41 10.87 -0.25
N ILE A 252 21.25 9.97 0.25
CA ILE A 252 20.85 8.68 0.80
C ILE A 252 20.65 8.83 2.31
N LEU A 253 19.40 8.74 2.77
CA LEU A 253 19.05 8.78 4.19
C LEU A 253 18.86 7.36 4.73
N SER A 254 19.70 6.94 5.66
CA SER A 254 19.59 5.65 6.35
C SER A 254 19.21 5.86 7.81
N VAL A 255 18.18 5.15 8.26
CA VAL A 255 17.63 5.26 9.62
C VAL A 255 17.49 3.86 10.21
N GLU A 256 18.26 3.56 11.26
CA GLU A 256 18.11 2.36 12.08
C GLU A 256 17.35 2.71 13.36
N VAL A 257 16.14 2.17 13.51
CA VAL A 257 15.24 2.45 14.63
C VAL A 257 15.18 1.23 15.55
N PRO A 258 15.63 1.33 16.82
CA PRO A 258 15.45 0.27 17.79
C PRO A 258 13.97 0.14 18.17
N VAL A 259 13.39 -1.05 18.01
CA VAL A 259 12.00 -1.33 18.37
C VAL A 259 11.97 -2.13 19.65
N ARG A 260 11.34 -1.60 20.70
CA ARG A 260 11.21 -2.28 21.98
C ARG A 260 10.30 -3.49 21.82
N ALA A 261 10.84 -4.67 22.05
CA ALA A 261 10.21 -5.93 21.71
C ALA A 261 10.38 -6.98 22.82
N PRO A 262 9.49 -7.98 22.90
CA PRO A 262 9.67 -9.10 23.82
C PRO A 262 10.78 -10.06 23.34
N PRO A 263 11.29 -10.94 24.23
CA PRO A 263 12.37 -11.88 23.88
C PRO A 263 12.13 -12.73 22.62
N SER A 264 10.88 -13.11 22.34
CA SER A 264 10.58 -13.96 21.17
C SER A 264 10.76 -13.24 19.82
N LEU A 265 10.73 -11.91 19.81
CA LEU A 265 10.92 -11.08 18.62
C LEU A 265 12.31 -10.46 18.56
N GLU A 266 13.17 -10.72 19.55
CA GLU A 266 14.52 -10.17 19.57
C GLU A 266 15.32 -10.62 18.33
N GLY A 267 15.99 -9.64 17.70
CA GLY A 267 16.74 -9.83 16.47
C GLY A 267 15.88 -9.89 15.19
N LEU A 268 14.56 -9.69 15.29
CA LEU A 268 13.75 -9.42 14.10
C LEU A 268 14.17 -8.09 13.46
N VAL A 269 14.32 -8.11 12.14
CA VAL A 269 14.67 -6.95 11.31
C VAL A 269 13.59 -6.78 10.26
N ILE A 270 13.05 -5.56 10.16
CA ILE A 270 12.14 -5.17 9.08
C ILE A 270 12.77 -3.95 8.41
N GLU A 271 13.02 -4.06 7.11
CA GLU A 271 13.63 -3.00 6.31
C GLU A 271 12.68 -2.51 5.23
N HIS A 272 12.55 -1.19 5.11
CA HIS A 272 11.88 -0.53 4.00
C HIS A 272 12.91 0.30 3.23
N HIS A 273 12.99 0.10 1.92
CA HIS A 273 13.87 0.84 1.03
C HIS A 273 13.05 1.57 -0.02
N TYR A 274 13.10 2.89 -0.05
CA TYR A 274 12.46 3.74 -1.05
C TYR A 274 13.52 4.19 -2.06
N LEU A 275 13.43 3.67 -3.29
CA LEU A 275 14.51 3.75 -4.27
C LEU A 275 14.10 4.54 -5.53
N PRO A 276 15.03 5.27 -6.16
CA PRO A 276 14.73 6.20 -7.25
C PRO A 276 14.40 5.51 -8.57
N THR A 277 15.08 4.42 -8.89
CA THR A 277 15.01 3.71 -10.18
C THR A 277 14.34 2.35 -10.06
N LEU A 278 13.49 2.15 -9.05
CA LEU A 278 12.83 0.87 -8.85
C LEU A 278 11.67 0.69 -9.84
N ASP A 279 11.81 -0.29 -10.73
CA ASP A 279 10.78 -0.62 -11.72
C ASP A 279 9.46 -1.09 -11.09
N ARG A 280 9.55 -1.78 -9.95
CA ARG A 280 8.41 -2.34 -9.21
C ARG A 280 8.77 -2.69 -7.76
N PRO A 281 7.80 -2.66 -6.83
CA PRO A 281 8.03 -3.08 -5.47
C PRO A 281 8.44 -4.57 -5.39
N SER A 282 9.21 -4.93 -4.36
CA SER A 282 9.64 -6.32 -4.10
C SER A 282 9.67 -6.62 -2.60
N LEU A 283 9.31 -7.85 -2.22
CA LEU A 283 9.25 -8.31 -0.84
C LEU A 283 10.05 -9.59 -0.72
N LEU A 284 10.96 -9.61 0.25
CA LEU A 284 11.84 -10.73 0.53
C LEU A 284 11.74 -11.11 2.00
N VAL A 285 11.55 -12.40 2.28
CA VAL A 285 11.44 -12.91 3.65
C VAL A 285 12.51 -13.97 3.89
N ARG A 286 13.43 -13.71 4.82
CA ARG A 286 14.54 -14.60 5.19
C ARG A 286 14.67 -14.69 6.71
N GLU A 287 14.39 -15.86 7.28
CA GLU A 287 14.52 -16.10 8.72
C GLU A 287 13.88 -14.98 9.57
N LYS A 288 14.71 -14.19 10.29
CA LYS A 288 14.30 -13.04 11.12
C LYS A 288 14.39 -11.70 10.38
N ARG A 289 14.40 -11.69 9.05
CA ARG A 289 14.56 -10.49 8.24
C ARG A 289 13.46 -10.41 7.17
N VAL A 290 12.79 -9.27 7.13
CA VAL A 290 11.88 -8.90 6.04
C VAL A 290 12.39 -7.65 5.38
N GLU A 291 12.57 -7.69 4.07
CA GLU A 291 13.05 -6.57 3.27
C GLU A 291 12.00 -6.21 2.22
N LEU A 292 11.54 -4.96 2.28
CA LEU A 292 10.54 -4.39 1.39
C LEU A 292 11.17 -3.25 0.59
N LYS A 293 11.27 -3.42 -0.72
CA LYS A 293 11.70 -2.34 -1.64
C LYS A 293 10.47 -1.72 -2.28
N LEU A 294 10.36 -0.41 -2.18
CA LEU A 294 9.22 0.39 -2.60
C LEU A 294 9.69 1.57 -3.45
N ARG A 295 8.76 2.12 -4.22
CA ARG A 295 8.86 3.48 -4.77
C ARG A 295 8.33 4.48 -3.73
N PHE A 296 8.75 5.74 -3.78
CA PHE A 296 8.09 6.80 -3.01
C PHE A 296 6.60 6.90 -3.38
N SER A 297 6.28 6.74 -4.66
CA SER A 297 4.89 6.66 -5.14
C SER A 297 4.10 5.49 -4.53
N ASP A 298 4.76 4.42 -4.06
CA ASP A 298 4.05 3.32 -3.39
C ASP A 298 3.50 3.69 -2.01
N ALA A 299 4.21 4.57 -1.29
CA ALA A 299 3.81 5.07 0.02
C ALA A 299 3.05 6.41 -0.03
N LEU A 300 3.09 7.12 -1.16
CA LEU A 300 2.52 8.47 -1.31
C LEU A 300 1.42 8.59 -2.36
N ALA A 301 1.12 7.53 -3.13
CA ALA A 301 0.02 7.51 -4.08
C ALA A 301 -0.91 6.31 -3.84
N PHE A 302 -2.20 6.56 -4.00
CA PHE A 302 -3.25 5.60 -3.69
C PHE A 302 -4.48 5.75 -4.58
N PRO A 303 -5.12 4.64 -4.98
CA PRO A 303 -6.36 4.69 -5.73
C PRO A 303 -7.57 4.76 -4.78
N ILE A 304 -8.57 5.54 -5.16
CA ILE A 304 -9.91 5.53 -4.59
C ILE A 304 -10.88 5.01 -5.63
N ILE A 305 -11.75 4.10 -5.22
CA ILE A 305 -12.76 3.50 -6.07
C ILE A 305 -14.09 4.19 -5.78
N GLY A 306 -14.71 4.76 -6.81
CA GLY A 306 -16.11 5.13 -6.79
C GLY A 306 -16.96 4.08 -7.54
N ASP A 307 -18.25 4.33 -7.68
CA ASP A 307 -19.22 3.35 -8.21
C ASP A 307 -18.83 2.82 -9.61
N GLU A 308 -18.28 3.68 -10.46
CA GLU A 308 -17.94 3.34 -11.85
C GLU A 308 -16.58 3.92 -12.30
N ASN A 309 -15.80 4.45 -11.35
CA ASN A 309 -14.52 5.08 -11.63
C ASN A 309 -13.45 4.67 -10.61
N ILE A 310 -12.20 4.70 -11.07
CA ILE A 310 -11.02 4.63 -10.20
C ILE A 310 -10.25 5.94 -10.34
N MET A 311 -9.92 6.56 -9.21
CA MET A 311 -9.20 7.82 -9.14
C MET A 311 -7.85 7.59 -8.47
N LEU A 312 -6.75 7.95 -9.13
CA LEU A 312 -5.43 7.92 -8.52
C LEU A 312 -5.11 9.26 -7.89
N TRP A 313 -4.82 9.24 -6.59
CA TRP A 313 -4.42 10.41 -5.82
C TRP A 313 -2.95 10.28 -5.40
N ALA A 314 -2.27 11.42 -5.28
CA ALA A 314 -0.89 11.54 -4.84
C ALA A 314 -0.81 12.63 -3.76
N ILE A 315 -0.18 12.33 -2.63
CA ILE A 315 0.00 13.27 -1.52
C ILE A 315 0.84 14.47 -1.98
N THR A 316 0.42 15.67 -1.60
CA THR A 316 1.07 16.92 -1.98
C THR A 316 1.22 17.83 -0.77
N PRO A 317 2.15 18.79 -0.81
CA PRO A 317 2.29 19.77 0.27
C PRO A 317 0.98 20.48 0.59
N ALA A 318 0.76 20.75 1.87
CA ALA A 318 -0.39 21.52 2.33
C ALA A 318 -0.27 22.97 1.86
N GLU A 319 -1.34 23.50 1.26
CA GLU A 319 -1.32 24.82 0.63
C GLU A 319 -1.31 25.99 1.62
N ASN A 320 -1.77 25.74 2.85
CA ASN A 320 -1.96 26.73 3.91
C ASN A 320 -0.67 27.03 4.70
N LEU A 321 0.45 26.42 4.34
CA LEU A 321 1.76 26.68 4.93
C LEU A 321 2.56 27.66 4.06
N ASP A 322 3.48 28.39 4.67
CA ASP A 322 4.31 29.49 4.12
C ASP A 322 4.51 29.47 2.59
N VAL A 323 5.36 28.59 2.06
CA VAL A 323 5.63 28.42 0.62
C VAL A 323 4.82 27.27 -0.01
N GLY A 324 3.88 26.72 0.76
CA GLY A 324 3.10 25.52 0.44
C GLY A 324 2.36 25.62 -0.88
N LEU A 325 1.73 26.75 -1.18
CA LEU A 325 1.02 26.97 -2.46
C LEU A 325 1.96 26.82 -3.67
N GLY A 326 3.14 27.45 -3.62
CA GLY A 326 4.13 27.42 -4.71
C GLY A 326 4.74 26.02 -4.90
N LEU A 327 5.09 25.37 -3.79
CA LEU A 327 5.64 24.02 -3.80
C LEU A 327 4.60 22.99 -4.28
N ARG A 328 3.36 23.10 -3.84
CA ARG A 328 2.24 22.29 -4.30
C ARG A 328 2.03 22.42 -5.81
N ALA A 329 2.10 23.64 -6.36
CA ALA A 329 2.00 23.86 -7.80
C ALA A 329 3.14 23.16 -8.58
N LYS A 330 4.38 23.15 -8.05
CA LYS A 330 5.49 22.40 -8.65
C LYS A 330 5.22 20.89 -8.67
N PHE A 331 4.72 20.33 -7.58
CA PHE A 331 4.33 18.91 -7.48
C PHE A 331 3.26 18.56 -8.52
N ILE A 332 2.19 19.37 -8.60
CA ILE A 332 1.10 19.16 -9.56
C ILE A 332 1.63 19.18 -10.99
N ALA A 333 2.45 20.17 -11.36
CA ALA A 333 3.03 20.26 -12.70
C ALA A 333 3.91 19.04 -13.04
N ALA A 334 4.66 18.50 -12.07
CA ALA A 334 5.45 17.30 -12.25
C ALA A 334 4.57 16.05 -12.43
N PHE A 335 3.48 15.93 -11.67
CA PHE A 335 2.54 14.81 -11.77
C PHE A 335 1.76 14.81 -13.09
N GLU A 336 1.41 15.99 -13.62
CA GLU A 336 0.80 16.11 -14.95
C GLU A 336 1.76 15.64 -16.06
N ARG A 337 3.04 16.02 -15.99
CA ARG A 337 4.07 15.49 -16.91
C ARG A 337 4.28 13.98 -16.75
N ALA A 338 4.22 13.46 -15.52
CA ALA A 338 4.31 12.04 -15.26
C ALA A 338 3.14 11.26 -15.90
N LYS A 339 1.93 11.84 -15.88
CA LYS A 339 0.75 11.27 -16.55
C LYS A 339 0.91 11.19 -18.06
N GLU A 340 1.43 12.24 -18.69
CA GLU A 340 1.72 12.24 -20.15
C GLU A 340 2.75 11.16 -20.50
N LYS A 341 3.86 11.08 -19.76
CA LYS A 341 4.88 10.05 -19.97
C LYS A 341 4.36 8.62 -19.77
N ALA A 342 3.49 8.42 -18.78
CA ALA A 342 2.88 7.11 -18.53
C ALA A 342 1.95 6.67 -19.67
N LEU A 343 1.28 7.63 -20.33
CA LEU A 343 0.53 7.38 -21.55
C LEU A 343 1.47 7.01 -22.71
N ASP A 344 2.61 7.66 -22.84
CA ASP A 344 3.62 7.31 -23.84
C ASP A 344 4.16 5.89 -23.63
N ASP A 345 4.45 5.51 -22.38
CA ASP A 345 4.90 4.16 -22.01
C ASP A 345 3.87 3.08 -22.32
N LEU A 346 2.57 3.40 -22.15
CA LEU A 346 1.49 2.47 -22.50
C LEU A 346 1.45 2.19 -24.01
N PHE A 347 1.94 3.12 -24.83
CA PHE A 347 2.00 2.98 -26.27
C PHE A 347 3.32 2.40 -26.79
N ASP A 348 4.33 2.23 -25.94
CA ASP A 348 5.59 1.58 -26.30
C ASP A 348 5.46 0.04 -26.29
N ILE A 349 4.49 -0.47 -27.05
CA ILE A 349 4.19 -1.89 -27.20
C ILE A 349 4.52 -2.32 -28.63
N SER A 350 5.72 -2.86 -28.82
CA SER A 350 6.27 -3.27 -30.12
C SER A 350 5.37 -4.23 -30.93
N SER A 351 4.52 -5.01 -30.26
CA SER A 351 3.64 -6.00 -30.87
C SER A 351 2.33 -5.42 -31.44
N ILE A 352 2.04 -4.14 -31.22
CA ILE A 352 0.85 -3.45 -31.75
C ILE A 352 1.30 -2.52 -32.88
N GLY A 353 0.59 -2.54 -34.01
CA GLY A 353 0.95 -1.71 -35.18
C GLY A 353 0.97 -0.21 -34.86
N SER A 354 2.03 0.48 -35.30
CA SER A 354 2.27 1.91 -35.07
C SER A 354 1.12 2.80 -35.52
N ASP A 355 0.47 2.47 -36.64
CA ASP A 355 -0.69 3.22 -37.15
C ASP A 355 -1.86 3.22 -36.15
N LEU A 356 -2.13 2.07 -35.52
CA LEU A 356 -3.18 1.97 -34.50
C LEU A 356 -2.80 2.78 -33.27
N ILE A 357 -1.55 2.67 -32.80
CA ILE A 357 -1.05 3.44 -31.66
C ILE A 357 -1.19 4.95 -31.89
N ASN A 358 -0.74 5.43 -33.05
CA ASN A 358 -0.84 6.85 -33.42
C ASN A 358 -2.29 7.34 -33.45
N SER A 359 -3.22 6.50 -33.94
CA SER A 359 -4.66 6.84 -33.97
C SER A 359 -5.32 6.85 -32.59
N LEU A 360 -4.81 6.07 -31.63
CA LEU A 360 -5.34 6.00 -30.27
C LEU A 360 -4.78 7.11 -29.37
N ARG A 361 -3.53 7.54 -29.61
CA ARG A 361 -2.76 8.42 -28.70
C ARG A 361 -3.50 9.70 -28.32
N SER A 362 -4.15 10.36 -29.27
CA SER A 362 -4.80 11.65 -29.04
C SER A 362 -6.17 11.56 -28.36
N VAL A 363 -6.76 10.36 -28.23
CA VAL A 363 -8.14 10.19 -27.72
C VAL A 363 -8.24 9.24 -26.53
N LEU A 364 -7.22 8.40 -26.29
CA LEU A 364 -7.29 7.34 -25.30
C LEU A 364 -7.55 7.86 -23.89
N LEU A 365 -6.81 8.89 -23.46
CA LEU A 365 -6.93 9.42 -22.12
C LEU A 365 -8.32 10.05 -21.88
N ASP A 366 -8.77 10.90 -22.80
CA ASP A 366 -10.09 11.53 -22.74
C ASP A 366 -11.22 10.50 -22.72
N GLU A 367 -11.18 9.53 -23.65
CA GLU A 367 -12.18 8.48 -23.71
C GLU A 367 -12.08 7.50 -22.55
N LEU A 368 -10.95 7.40 -21.84
CA LEU A 368 -10.80 6.58 -20.62
C LEU A 368 -11.30 7.34 -19.39
N SER A 369 -11.08 8.65 -19.33
CA SER A 369 -11.51 9.54 -18.24
C SER A 369 -12.98 9.92 -18.30
N GLU A 370 -13.58 9.95 -19.48
CA GLU A 370 -15.00 10.27 -19.68
C GLU A 370 -15.74 9.14 -20.39
N TYR A 371 -17.00 8.93 -20.00
CA TYR A 371 -17.89 8.00 -20.69
C TYR A 371 -18.89 8.77 -21.54
N LYS A 372 -18.62 8.84 -22.84
CA LYS A 372 -19.46 9.55 -23.82
C LYS A 372 -20.48 8.58 -24.41
N LEU A 373 -21.77 8.88 -24.26
CA LEU A 373 -22.84 8.13 -24.93
C LEU A 373 -22.87 8.49 -26.44
N PRO A 374 -23.17 7.54 -27.33
CA PRO A 374 -23.33 7.83 -28.75
C PRO A 374 -24.61 8.65 -29.00
N GLY A 375 -24.54 9.61 -29.93
CA GLY A 375 -25.73 10.24 -30.51
C GLY A 375 -26.55 9.27 -31.39
N ALA A 376 -27.72 9.72 -31.87
CA ALA A 376 -28.66 8.87 -32.62
C ALA A 376 -28.07 8.20 -33.89
N GLU A 377 -27.08 8.83 -34.52
CA GLU A 377 -26.42 8.33 -35.75
C GLU A 377 -24.97 7.89 -35.51
N GLU A 378 -24.49 7.94 -34.27
CA GLU A 378 -23.08 7.63 -33.97
C GLU A 378 -22.88 6.14 -33.65
N PRO A 379 -21.75 5.54 -34.06
CA PRO A 379 -21.47 4.15 -33.73
C PRO A 379 -21.34 3.95 -32.21
N LYS A 380 -21.99 2.91 -31.71
CA LYS A 380 -21.85 2.42 -30.33
C LYS A 380 -20.74 1.39 -30.21
N CYS A 381 -19.95 1.46 -29.15
CA CYS A 381 -18.90 0.50 -28.83
C CYS A 381 -19.52 -0.86 -28.49
N MET A 382 -19.15 -1.90 -29.24
CA MET A 382 -19.68 -3.25 -29.02
C MET A 382 -19.33 -3.86 -27.66
N PHE A 383 -18.32 -3.32 -26.95
CA PHE A 383 -17.86 -3.85 -25.66
C PHE A 383 -18.41 -3.12 -24.44
N CYS A 384 -18.70 -1.82 -24.55
CA CYS A 384 -19.07 -1.01 -23.38
C CYS A 384 -20.20 -0.03 -23.63
N GLY A 385 -20.66 0.12 -24.87
CA GLY A 385 -21.75 1.01 -25.22
C GLY A 385 -21.42 2.50 -25.32
N ALA A 386 -20.17 2.93 -25.11
CA ALA A 386 -19.74 4.30 -25.36
C ALA A 386 -19.73 4.65 -26.86
N LYS A 387 -19.61 5.92 -27.21
CA LYS A 387 -19.31 6.38 -28.58
C LYS A 387 -18.05 5.68 -29.11
N ALA A 388 -18.08 5.23 -30.36
CA ALA A 388 -17.03 4.41 -30.96
C ALA A 388 -16.54 4.94 -32.30
N SER A 389 -15.21 4.91 -32.46
CA SER A 389 -14.51 5.45 -33.64
C SER A 389 -13.62 4.42 -34.32
N PHE A 390 -13.35 3.27 -33.68
CA PHE A 390 -12.34 2.32 -34.13
C PHE A 390 -12.95 0.99 -34.55
N ARG A 391 -12.63 0.50 -35.75
CA ARG A 391 -13.08 -0.83 -36.18
C ARG A 391 -12.36 -1.92 -35.37
N VAL A 392 -13.12 -2.88 -34.81
CA VAL A 392 -12.57 -3.94 -33.95
C VAL A 392 -11.72 -4.92 -34.75
N THR A 393 -12.27 -5.49 -35.82
CA THR A 393 -11.53 -6.41 -36.70
C THR A 393 -11.78 -6.11 -38.18
N LYS A 394 -10.72 -6.24 -39.00
CA LYS A 394 -10.81 -6.16 -40.47
C LYS A 394 -11.43 -7.42 -41.09
N ARG A 395 -11.38 -8.57 -40.41
CA ARG A 395 -11.84 -9.88 -40.91
C ARG A 395 -13.32 -10.18 -40.61
N GLY A 396 -14.03 -9.24 -39.98
CA GLY A 396 -15.44 -9.38 -39.61
C GLY A 396 -15.67 -10.16 -38.29
N LEU A 397 -16.91 -10.16 -37.81
CA LEU A 397 -17.30 -10.65 -36.47
C LEU A 397 -17.35 -12.18 -36.33
N LYS A 398 -16.99 -12.93 -37.37
CA LYS A 398 -17.08 -14.41 -37.43
C LYS A 398 -16.17 -15.13 -36.42
N MET A 399 -15.28 -14.41 -35.74
CA MET A 399 -14.38 -14.95 -34.71
C MET A 399 -14.98 -14.89 -33.29
N PHE A 400 -16.18 -14.33 -33.11
CA PHE A 400 -16.86 -14.27 -31.83
C PHE A 400 -17.93 -15.38 -31.74
N VAL A 401 -18.09 -15.97 -30.56
CA VAL A 401 -18.95 -17.14 -30.34
C VAL A 401 -20.44 -16.75 -30.28
N ASP A 402 -20.75 -15.52 -29.86
CA ASP A 402 -22.11 -14.96 -29.78
C ASP A 402 -22.35 -13.90 -30.87
N ILE A 403 -22.29 -14.28 -32.15
CA ILE A 403 -22.48 -13.36 -33.28
C ILE A 403 -23.83 -12.64 -33.16
N ASP A 404 -24.89 -13.31 -32.74
CA ASP A 404 -26.25 -12.75 -32.68
C ASP A 404 -26.42 -11.65 -31.61
N ARG A 405 -25.65 -11.69 -30.51
CA ARG A 405 -25.60 -10.59 -29.52
C ARG A 405 -24.76 -9.41 -30.00
N ILE A 406 -23.81 -9.65 -30.92
CA ILE A 406 -22.87 -8.64 -31.42
C ILE A 406 -23.42 -7.94 -32.67
N VAL A 407 -24.24 -8.62 -33.48
CA VAL A 407 -24.91 -8.05 -34.67
C VAL A 407 -25.76 -6.82 -34.30
N ALA A 408 -26.27 -6.74 -33.06
CA ALA A 408 -26.98 -5.57 -32.54
C ALA A 408 -26.11 -4.31 -32.28
N PHE A 409 -24.76 -4.42 -32.28
CA PHE A 409 -23.86 -3.37 -31.79
C PHE A 409 -22.77 -2.92 -32.76
N ASN A 410 -22.88 -3.17 -34.08
CA ASN A 410 -21.88 -2.82 -35.10
C ASN A 410 -20.47 -3.45 -34.83
N ASN A 411 -19.46 -3.17 -35.67
CA ASN A 411 -18.07 -3.69 -35.54
C ASN A 411 -17.09 -2.60 -35.07
N MET A 412 -17.55 -1.71 -34.17
CA MET A 412 -16.80 -0.55 -33.69
C MET A 412 -16.55 -0.62 -32.18
N ALA A 413 -15.47 0.02 -31.73
CA ALA A 413 -15.09 0.19 -30.34
C ALA A 413 -14.61 1.61 -30.06
N CYS A 414 -14.75 2.04 -28.80
CA CYS A 414 -14.02 3.19 -28.27
C CYS A 414 -12.53 2.82 -28.09
N SER A 415 -11.67 3.83 -28.00
CA SER A 415 -10.21 3.67 -27.93
C SER A 415 -9.72 2.78 -26.78
N PRO A 416 -10.25 2.84 -25.53
CA PRO A 416 -9.79 1.91 -24.49
C PRO A 416 -10.16 0.46 -24.81
N CYS A 417 -11.38 0.25 -25.29
CA CYS A 417 -11.83 -1.07 -25.68
C CYS A 417 -11.07 -1.62 -26.89
N LYS A 418 -10.67 -0.75 -27.83
CA LYS A 418 -9.87 -1.13 -28.98
C LYS A 418 -8.45 -1.54 -28.59
N LEU A 419 -7.82 -0.78 -27.70
CA LEU A 419 -6.48 -1.10 -27.19
C LEU A 419 -6.49 -2.43 -26.43
N ALA A 420 -7.44 -2.61 -25.51
CA ALA A 420 -7.60 -3.86 -24.77
C ALA A 420 -7.76 -5.07 -25.70
N TYR A 421 -8.61 -4.94 -26.73
CA TYR A 421 -8.81 -6.00 -27.71
C TYR A 421 -7.54 -6.29 -28.53
N ALA A 422 -6.78 -5.27 -28.92
CA ALA A 422 -5.53 -5.46 -29.65
C ALA A 422 -4.49 -6.23 -28.81
N ILE A 423 -4.35 -5.88 -27.53
CA ILE A 423 -3.50 -6.61 -26.58
C ILE A 423 -3.97 -8.06 -26.42
N GLU A 424 -5.29 -8.25 -26.27
CA GLU A 424 -5.88 -9.58 -26.19
C GLU A 424 -5.58 -10.42 -27.44
N GLU A 425 -5.75 -9.89 -28.65
CA GLU A 425 -5.52 -10.65 -29.89
C GLU A 425 -4.06 -11.13 -30.01
N VAL A 426 -3.11 -10.29 -29.59
CA VAL A 426 -1.68 -10.65 -29.55
C VAL A 426 -1.44 -11.78 -28.54
N ARG A 427 -2.11 -11.74 -27.39
CA ARG A 427 -1.87 -12.64 -26.26
C ARG A 427 -2.67 -13.94 -26.32
N ARG A 428 -3.87 -13.94 -26.91
CA ARG A 428 -4.72 -15.13 -27.10
C ARG A 428 -4.02 -16.22 -27.90
N ARG A 429 -3.02 -15.88 -28.70
CA ARG A 429 -2.22 -16.84 -29.48
C ARG A 429 -1.05 -17.46 -28.72
N LYS A 430 -0.75 -17.01 -27.50
CA LYS A 430 0.29 -17.55 -26.62
C LYS A 430 -0.35 -18.43 -25.53
N ALA A 431 0.34 -19.48 -25.08
CA ALA A 431 -0.19 -20.43 -24.10
C ALA A 431 -0.34 -19.81 -22.68
N GLY A 432 -1.44 -20.12 -21.99
CA GLY A 432 -1.73 -19.74 -20.59
C GLY A 432 -2.89 -18.75 -20.45
N ILE A 433 -3.56 -18.75 -19.29
CA ILE A 433 -4.60 -17.76 -18.92
C ILE A 433 -3.88 -16.48 -18.48
N PRO A 434 -3.98 -15.35 -19.22
CA PRO A 434 -3.38 -14.11 -18.77
C PRO A 434 -4.24 -13.50 -17.66
N LEU A 435 -3.64 -13.23 -16.50
CA LEU A 435 -4.28 -12.52 -15.39
C LEU A 435 -3.74 -11.09 -15.34
N CYS A 436 -4.59 -10.08 -15.45
CA CYS A 436 -4.22 -8.73 -15.04
C CYS A 436 -4.73 -8.53 -13.62
N VAL A 437 -3.83 -8.21 -12.69
CA VAL A 437 -4.18 -7.97 -11.28
C VAL A 437 -3.55 -6.64 -10.86
N VAL A 438 -4.39 -5.67 -10.56
CA VAL A 438 -3.96 -4.39 -9.97
C VAL A 438 -4.42 -4.32 -8.52
N PRO A 439 -3.48 -4.37 -7.56
CA PRO A 439 -3.80 -4.28 -6.14
C PRO A 439 -4.52 -2.98 -5.80
N LEU A 440 -5.60 -3.13 -5.04
CA LEU A 440 -6.36 -2.06 -4.43
C LEU A 440 -6.13 -2.08 -2.91
N PRO A 441 -6.40 -0.97 -2.20
CA PRO A 441 -6.26 -0.93 -0.75
C PRO A 441 -7.04 -2.05 -0.05
N ALA A 442 -6.33 -2.86 0.74
CA ALA A 442 -6.94 -3.88 1.57
C ALA A 442 -7.88 -3.26 2.62
N THR A 443 -8.90 -4.02 3.03
CA THR A 443 -9.72 -3.64 4.19
C THR A 443 -9.25 -4.44 5.40
N PRO A 444 -8.82 -3.82 6.52
CA PRO A 444 -8.57 -4.57 7.74
C PRO A 444 -9.90 -5.14 8.28
N ILE A 445 -9.93 -6.41 8.70
CA ILE A 445 -11.15 -7.07 9.20
C ILE A 445 -11.13 -7.29 10.71
N GLU A 446 -9.95 -7.48 11.27
CA GLU A 446 -9.69 -7.60 12.71
C GLU A 446 -8.28 -7.06 12.97
N ALA A 447 -8.08 -6.55 14.18
CA ALA A 447 -6.76 -6.33 14.71
C ALA A 447 -6.71 -6.80 16.16
N GLU A 448 -5.62 -7.42 16.58
CA GLU A 448 -5.40 -7.82 17.97
C GLU A 448 -4.00 -7.46 18.44
N ALA A 449 -3.88 -6.97 19.67
CA ALA A 449 -2.57 -6.76 20.28
C ALA A 449 -1.94 -8.10 20.65
N LEU A 450 -0.65 -8.27 20.35
CA LEU A 450 0.10 -9.46 20.71
C LEU A 450 0.03 -9.76 22.21
N ASP A 451 -0.36 -10.98 22.59
CA ASP A 451 -0.46 -11.33 24.02
C ASP A 451 0.88 -11.25 24.74
N ILE A 452 1.96 -11.65 24.07
CA ILE A 452 3.31 -11.47 24.56
C ILE A 452 3.70 -9.99 24.74
N PHE A 453 3.18 -9.08 23.92
CA PHE A 453 3.39 -7.65 24.15
C PHE A 453 2.73 -7.17 25.45
N LYS A 454 1.49 -7.63 25.70
CA LYS A 454 0.71 -7.30 26.90
C LYS A 454 1.32 -7.86 28.19
N THR A 455 2.11 -8.93 28.10
CA THR A 455 2.71 -9.58 29.28
C THR A 455 4.16 -9.16 29.50
N SER A 456 4.95 -8.99 28.43
CA SER A 456 6.40 -8.79 28.52
C SER A 456 6.91 -7.38 28.18
N VAL A 457 6.13 -6.52 27.52
CA VAL A 457 6.59 -5.17 27.11
C VAL A 457 5.79 -4.07 27.82
N VAL A 458 4.47 -4.13 27.74
CA VAL A 458 3.57 -3.19 28.42
C VAL A 458 2.56 -4.00 29.21
N HIS A 459 2.84 -4.21 30.50
CA HIS A 459 2.03 -5.08 31.34
C HIS A 459 0.58 -4.59 31.44
N GLY A 460 -0.38 -5.47 31.15
CA GLY A 460 -1.80 -5.16 31.22
C GLY A 460 -2.32 -4.31 30.06
N PHE A 461 -1.50 -4.09 29.02
CA PHE A 461 -1.92 -3.36 27.83
C PHE A 461 -3.20 -3.93 27.23
N SER A 462 -4.21 -3.07 27.08
CA SER A 462 -5.48 -3.45 26.48
C SER A 462 -6.06 -2.25 25.75
N ILE A 463 -5.91 -2.28 24.43
CA ILE A 463 -6.64 -1.41 23.52
C ILE A 463 -7.84 -2.22 23.04
N PRO A 464 -9.08 -1.76 23.19
CA PRO A 464 -10.25 -2.50 22.75
C PRO A 464 -10.17 -2.80 21.26
N THR A 465 -9.85 -4.04 20.95
CA THR A 465 -10.00 -4.62 19.63
C THR A 465 -11.45 -5.03 19.53
N HIS A 466 -12.33 -4.03 19.34
CA HIS A 466 -13.76 -4.23 19.24
C HIS A 466 -14.05 -5.31 18.18
N PRO A 467 -15.19 -6.03 18.19
CA PRO A 467 -15.65 -6.82 17.03
C PRO A 467 -15.86 -5.99 15.74
N LEU A 468 -15.52 -4.70 15.76
CA LEU A 468 -15.60 -3.79 14.64
C LEU A 468 -14.24 -3.74 13.91
N PRO A 469 -14.24 -3.62 12.58
CA PRO A 469 -13.01 -3.44 11.81
C PRO A 469 -12.15 -2.28 12.33
N PRO A 470 -10.81 -2.38 12.22
CA PRO A 470 -9.88 -1.28 12.49
C PRO A 470 -10.24 -0.01 11.72
N VAL A 471 -9.83 1.15 12.24
CA VAL A 471 -10.06 2.44 11.56
C VAL A 471 -9.27 2.45 10.26
N LYS A 472 -9.90 2.98 9.21
CA LYS A 472 -9.28 3.20 7.89
C LYS A 472 -9.19 4.70 7.64
N THR A 473 -8.00 5.21 7.31
CA THR A 473 -7.81 6.62 6.91
C THR A 473 -7.26 6.78 5.50
N ALA A 474 -7.43 7.97 4.89
CA ALA A 474 -6.85 8.27 3.57
C ALA A 474 -5.32 8.11 3.53
N LEU A 475 -4.63 8.44 4.64
CA LEU A 475 -3.18 8.27 4.74
C LEU A 475 -2.76 6.80 4.86
N GLU A 476 -3.68 5.89 5.19
CA GLU A 476 -3.40 4.45 5.25
C GLU A 476 -3.61 3.74 3.90
N GLU A 477 -4.32 4.37 2.95
CA GLU A 477 -4.63 3.77 1.64
C GLU A 477 -3.38 3.27 0.89
N PRO A 478 -2.23 4.00 0.87
CA PRO A 478 -1.00 3.49 0.27
C PRO A 478 -0.52 2.19 0.92
N TRP A 479 -0.50 2.13 2.25
CA TRP A 479 -0.02 0.95 2.98
C TRP A 479 -0.97 -0.23 2.84
N ALA A 480 -2.28 0.00 2.90
CA ALA A 480 -3.29 -1.00 2.62
C ALA A 480 -3.15 -1.58 1.19
N ARG A 481 -2.77 -0.76 0.20
CA ARG A 481 -2.50 -1.23 -1.17
C ARG A 481 -1.24 -2.09 -1.22
N ILE A 482 -0.17 -1.71 -0.52
CA ILE A 482 1.05 -2.51 -0.39
C ILE A 482 0.72 -3.89 0.19
N MET A 483 -0.17 -3.99 1.18
CA MET A 483 -0.60 -5.28 1.72
C MET A 483 -1.32 -6.17 0.70
N SER A 484 -2.26 -5.62 -0.08
CA SER A 484 -2.88 -6.36 -1.18
C SER A 484 -1.84 -6.78 -2.22
N TRP A 485 -0.89 -5.91 -2.56
CA TRP A 485 0.19 -6.22 -3.48
C TRP A 485 1.03 -7.41 -2.97
N ALA A 486 1.44 -7.39 -1.70
CA ALA A 486 2.18 -8.49 -1.09
C ALA A 486 1.39 -9.81 -1.12
N PHE A 487 0.08 -9.72 -0.87
CA PHE A 487 -0.82 -10.88 -0.88
C PHE A 487 -0.91 -11.52 -2.28
N TYR A 488 -1.17 -10.72 -3.32
CA TYR A 488 -1.23 -11.24 -4.69
C TYR A 488 0.15 -11.67 -5.20
N GLY A 489 1.21 -10.94 -4.83
CA GLY A 489 2.60 -11.25 -5.16
C GLY A 489 3.14 -12.53 -4.52
N ALA A 490 2.48 -13.04 -3.47
CA ALA A 490 2.82 -14.34 -2.88
C ALA A 490 2.68 -15.50 -3.87
N VAL A 491 1.68 -15.42 -4.78
CA VAL A 491 1.31 -16.51 -5.68
C VAL A 491 1.41 -16.17 -7.17
N LEU A 492 1.46 -14.89 -7.53
CA LEU A 492 1.58 -14.42 -8.92
C LEU A 492 3.03 -14.08 -9.27
N ARG A 493 3.38 -14.30 -10.54
CA ARG A 493 4.62 -13.80 -11.12
C ARG A 493 4.53 -12.30 -11.35
N ASP A 494 5.70 -11.73 -11.61
CA ASP A 494 5.83 -10.39 -12.13
C ASP A 494 5.08 -10.23 -13.46
N PRO A 495 4.54 -9.02 -13.73
CA PRO A 495 3.84 -8.75 -14.97
C PRO A 495 4.82 -8.77 -16.16
N ASP A 496 4.34 -9.23 -17.30
CA ASP A 496 5.03 -9.05 -18.58
C ASP A 496 4.87 -7.63 -19.13
N GLU A 497 5.41 -7.38 -20.33
CA GLU A 497 5.37 -6.07 -21.00
C GLU A 497 3.94 -5.50 -21.16
N PHE A 498 2.90 -6.35 -21.15
CA PHE A 498 1.50 -5.94 -21.28
C PHE A 498 0.78 -5.87 -19.91
N GLY A 499 1.47 -5.99 -18.79
CA GLY A 499 0.86 -5.98 -17.45
C GLY A 499 0.14 -7.29 -17.09
N LEU A 500 0.40 -8.38 -17.82
CA LEU A 500 -0.24 -9.68 -17.61
C LEU A 500 0.64 -10.59 -16.76
N ARG A 501 0.02 -11.35 -15.87
CA ARG A 501 0.63 -12.21 -14.85
C ARG A 501 0.14 -13.64 -15.01
N GLY A 502 0.96 -14.59 -14.57
CA GLY A 502 0.60 -15.99 -14.36
C GLY A 502 0.88 -16.41 -12.91
N LEU A 503 0.46 -17.61 -12.51
CA LEU A 503 0.84 -18.13 -11.20
C LEU A 503 2.32 -18.52 -11.21
N LYS A 504 2.99 -18.33 -10.07
CA LYS A 504 4.38 -18.80 -9.87
C LYS A 504 4.48 -20.29 -10.17
N LYS A 505 5.61 -20.75 -10.66
CA LYS A 505 5.86 -22.20 -10.69
C LYS A 505 5.98 -22.72 -9.26
N THR A 506 5.76 -24.01 -9.05
CA THR A 506 5.78 -24.62 -7.71
C THR A 506 7.14 -24.46 -7.03
N GLU A 507 8.22 -24.43 -7.79
CA GLU A 507 9.58 -24.16 -7.35
C GLU A 507 9.82 -22.68 -6.99
N GLU A 508 9.12 -21.76 -7.65
CA GLU A 508 9.25 -20.30 -7.49
C GLU A 508 8.51 -19.75 -6.26
N ILE A 509 7.63 -20.54 -5.61
CA ILE A 509 6.92 -20.05 -4.42
C ILE A 509 7.86 -19.93 -3.22
N GLU A 510 7.71 -18.81 -2.52
CA GLU A 510 8.31 -18.59 -1.21
C GLU A 510 7.33 -19.06 -0.14
N ILE A 511 7.73 -20.07 0.62
CA ILE A 511 6.87 -20.71 1.64
C ILE A 511 6.33 -19.72 2.68
N PRO A 512 7.12 -18.77 3.20
CA PRO A 512 6.60 -17.76 4.13
C PRO A 512 5.48 -16.92 3.52
N LEU A 513 5.63 -16.50 2.26
CA LEU A 513 4.63 -15.71 1.55
C LEU A 513 3.39 -16.54 1.21
N PHE A 514 3.56 -17.82 0.86
CA PHE A 514 2.41 -18.70 0.64
C PHE A 514 1.62 -18.95 1.93
N ARG A 515 2.27 -19.03 3.09
CA ARG A 515 1.58 -19.06 4.38
C ARG A 515 0.80 -17.77 4.64
N PHE A 516 1.39 -16.61 4.34
CA PHE A 516 0.70 -15.33 4.39
C PHE A 516 -0.52 -15.29 3.45
N PHE A 517 -0.41 -15.84 2.24
CA PHE A 517 -1.54 -15.98 1.32
C PHE A 517 -2.69 -16.80 1.92
N LEU A 518 -2.38 -17.90 2.62
CA LEU A 518 -3.41 -18.72 3.28
C LEU A 518 -4.07 -17.98 4.47
N THR A 519 -3.27 -17.32 5.32
CA THR A 519 -3.76 -16.73 6.58
C THR A 519 -4.34 -15.32 6.42
N ARG A 520 -3.80 -14.53 5.48
CA ARG A 520 -4.00 -13.06 5.37
C ARG A 520 -3.65 -12.30 6.66
N LYS A 521 -2.80 -12.87 7.51
CA LYS A 521 -2.38 -12.25 8.79
C LYS A 521 -1.03 -11.56 8.64
N THR A 522 -0.98 -10.29 9.05
CA THR A 522 0.22 -9.45 9.02
C THR A 522 0.45 -8.79 10.37
N LEU A 523 1.71 -8.60 10.75
CA LEU A 523 2.11 -7.86 11.95
C LEU A 523 2.52 -6.44 11.54
N ILE A 524 1.76 -5.45 11.99
CA ILE A 524 2.26 -4.09 12.16
C ILE A 524 2.42 -3.90 13.67
N TYR A 525 3.64 -4.09 14.15
CA TYR A 525 3.91 -4.29 15.57
C TYR A 525 3.43 -3.11 16.43
N PRO A 526 2.71 -3.36 17.54
CA PRO A 526 2.46 -4.64 18.22
C PRO A 526 1.13 -5.33 17.86
N PHE A 527 0.48 -4.96 16.76
CA PHE A 527 -0.83 -5.46 16.38
C PHE A 527 -0.78 -6.46 15.22
N LEU A 528 -1.48 -7.57 15.38
CA LEU A 528 -1.79 -8.51 14.32
C LEU A 528 -3.03 -8.02 13.59
N PHE A 529 -2.94 -7.84 12.30
CA PHE A 529 -4.07 -7.53 11.43
C PHE A 529 -4.38 -8.75 10.58
N ARG A 530 -5.65 -9.09 10.46
CA ARG A 530 -6.13 -9.89 9.33
C ARG A 530 -6.78 -8.95 8.34
N ILE A 531 -6.46 -9.14 7.08
CA ILE A 531 -6.90 -8.24 6.02
C ILE A 531 -7.79 -8.97 5.02
N ARG A 532 -8.69 -8.20 4.40
CA ARG A 532 -9.35 -8.56 3.16
C ARG A 532 -8.60 -7.89 2.01
N PRO A 533 -7.80 -8.64 1.24
CA PRO A 533 -7.11 -8.09 0.07
C PRO A 533 -8.12 -7.70 -1.01
N ALA A 534 -7.77 -6.70 -1.81
CA ALA A 534 -8.60 -6.20 -2.91
C ALA A 534 -7.75 -5.99 -4.16
N ALA A 535 -8.33 -6.24 -5.34
CA ALA A 535 -7.70 -5.95 -6.63
C ALA A 535 -8.73 -5.82 -7.75
N LEU A 536 -8.34 -5.10 -8.80
CA LEU A 536 -8.96 -5.21 -10.11
C LEU A 536 -8.39 -6.44 -10.80
N ILE A 537 -9.25 -7.42 -11.13
CA ILE A 537 -8.82 -8.65 -11.78
C ILE A 537 -9.49 -8.80 -13.14
N SER A 538 -8.68 -8.89 -14.18
CA SER A 538 -9.13 -9.25 -15.54
C SER A 538 -8.53 -10.58 -15.95
N ALA A 539 -9.38 -11.51 -16.39
CA ALA A 539 -8.98 -12.81 -16.90
C ALA A 539 -9.77 -13.22 -18.16
N TRP A 540 -9.11 -14.01 -19.00
CA TRP A 540 -9.64 -14.48 -20.28
C TRP A 540 -9.46 -16.00 -20.31
N THR A 541 -10.55 -16.77 -20.29
CA THR A 541 -10.46 -18.24 -20.36
C THR A 541 -10.37 -18.73 -21.80
N THR A 542 -9.75 -19.91 -22.00
CA THR A 542 -9.74 -20.64 -23.27
C THR A 542 -11.14 -21.08 -23.70
N THR A 543 -12.07 -21.24 -22.75
CA THR A 543 -13.49 -21.55 -22.97
C THR A 543 -14.34 -20.36 -23.47
N GLY A 544 -13.70 -19.27 -23.89
CA GLY A 544 -14.35 -18.15 -24.58
C GLY A 544 -15.18 -17.22 -23.68
N LYS A 545 -15.23 -17.47 -22.37
CA LYS A 545 -15.94 -16.63 -21.39
C LYS A 545 -14.93 -15.77 -20.64
N LYS A 546 -14.98 -14.46 -20.89
CA LYS A 546 -14.18 -13.49 -20.12
C LYS A 546 -14.81 -13.31 -18.76
N LYS A 547 -13.98 -13.37 -17.71
CA LYS A 547 -14.39 -13.03 -16.36
C LYS A 547 -13.63 -11.78 -15.96
N PHE A 548 -14.36 -10.70 -15.74
CA PHE A 548 -13.82 -9.50 -15.13
C PHE A 548 -14.39 -9.42 -13.73
N VAL A 549 -13.50 -9.36 -12.75
CA VAL A 549 -13.87 -9.30 -11.35
C VAL A 549 -13.36 -7.97 -10.82
N LEU A 550 -14.30 -7.06 -10.58
CA LEU A 550 -14.08 -5.85 -9.82
C LEU A 550 -14.37 -6.20 -8.34
N ASN A 551 -13.34 -6.31 -7.50
CA ASN A 551 -13.55 -6.60 -6.07
C ASN A 551 -13.98 -5.32 -5.33
N VAL A 552 -15.26 -4.95 -5.44
CA VAL A 552 -15.82 -3.72 -4.86
C VAL A 552 -17.28 -3.95 -4.46
N ASP A 553 -17.56 -4.79 -3.45
CA ASP A 553 -18.63 -4.62 -2.42
C ASP A 553 -18.85 -5.91 -1.57
N THR A 554 -19.35 -5.71 -0.37
CA THR A 554 -19.44 -6.49 0.87
C THR A 554 -20.38 -7.71 0.91
N ALA A 555 -21.08 -8.04 -0.16
CA ALA A 555 -22.10 -9.11 -0.15
C ALA A 555 -21.69 -10.42 -0.87
N SER A 556 -20.47 -10.52 -1.41
CA SER A 556 -20.02 -11.69 -2.16
C SER A 556 -18.82 -12.37 -1.50
N GLU A 557 -18.81 -13.70 -1.52
CA GLU A 557 -17.65 -14.56 -1.25
C GLU A 557 -16.53 -14.20 -2.25
N PHE A 558 -15.73 -13.19 -1.92
CA PHE A 558 -14.87 -12.47 -2.86
C PHE A 558 -13.91 -13.37 -3.65
N VAL A 559 -13.83 -13.16 -4.97
CA VAL A 559 -12.91 -13.87 -5.85
C VAL A 559 -11.49 -13.35 -5.70
N ILE A 560 -10.57 -14.27 -5.43
CA ILE A 560 -9.14 -14.03 -5.26
C ILE A 560 -8.37 -14.41 -6.51
N LEU A 561 -8.67 -15.59 -7.06
CA LEU A 561 -8.10 -16.06 -8.32
C LEU A 561 -9.24 -16.59 -9.20
N PRO A 562 -9.44 -16.01 -10.40
CA PRO A 562 -10.43 -16.54 -11.33
C PRO A 562 -9.94 -17.88 -11.87
N GLY A 563 -10.83 -18.87 -11.91
CA GLY A 563 -10.56 -20.18 -12.51
C GLY A 563 -11.45 -20.46 -13.71
N ALA A 564 -11.08 -21.48 -14.48
CA ALA A 564 -11.80 -21.89 -15.68
C ALA A 564 -13.22 -22.39 -15.35
N GLU A 565 -13.35 -23.21 -14.30
CA GLU A 565 -14.62 -23.78 -13.84
C GLU A 565 -15.17 -23.07 -12.60
N ARG A 566 -14.32 -22.91 -11.58
CA ARG A 566 -14.67 -22.29 -10.30
C ARG A 566 -13.60 -21.26 -9.93
N ASP A 567 -14.02 -20.17 -9.31
CA ASP A 567 -13.13 -19.12 -8.81
C ASP A 567 -12.72 -19.43 -7.36
N LEU A 568 -11.48 -19.11 -6.99
CA LEU A 568 -11.00 -19.23 -5.62
C LEU A 568 -11.56 -18.08 -4.79
N THR A 569 -12.29 -18.36 -3.71
CA THR A 569 -12.86 -17.31 -2.85
C THR A 569 -12.08 -17.10 -1.55
N LEU A 570 -12.41 -16.06 -0.78
CA LEU A 570 -11.89 -15.87 0.59
C LEU A 570 -12.33 -16.98 1.54
N GLU A 571 -13.53 -17.53 1.36
CA GLU A 571 -14.01 -18.65 2.18
C GLU A 571 -13.22 -19.92 1.88
N ASP A 572 -12.91 -20.17 0.61
CA ASP A 572 -12.02 -21.26 0.23
C ASP A 572 -10.64 -21.10 0.90
N LEU A 573 -10.11 -19.88 1.00
CA LEU A 573 -8.88 -19.63 1.76
C LEU A 573 -9.06 -19.82 3.27
N ASP A 574 -10.22 -19.50 3.85
CA ASP A 574 -10.49 -19.79 5.26
C ASP A 574 -10.47 -21.30 5.54
N VAL A 575 -11.03 -22.11 4.62
CA VAL A 575 -10.98 -23.57 4.68
C VAL A 575 -9.55 -24.10 4.51
N LEU A 576 -8.76 -23.47 3.63
CA LEU A 576 -7.37 -23.85 3.39
C LEU A 576 -6.40 -23.30 4.44
N ALA A 577 -6.82 -22.35 5.27
CA ALA A 577 -5.96 -21.69 6.25
C ALA A 577 -5.15 -22.70 7.07
N PRO A 578 -5.73 -23.78 7.67
CA PRO A 578 -5.01 -24.76 8.48
C PRO A 578 -3.78 -25.41 7.80
N LEU A 579 -3.69 -25.39 6.47
CA LEU A 579 -2.50 -25.85 5.76
C LEU A 579 -1.24 -25.05 6.12
N MET A 580 -1.37 -23.86 6.69
CA MET A 580 -0.21 -23.05 7.08
C MET A 580 0.72 -23.78 8.07
N TYR A 581 0.17 -24.67 8.90
CA TYR A 581 0.92 -25.49 9.86
C TYR A 581 1.73 -26.62 9.21
N GLU A 582 1.45 -26.92 7.95
CA GLU A 582 2.10 -28.02 7.23
C GLU A 582 3.56 -27.73 6.89
N GLY A 583 4.31 -28.81 6.68
CA GLY A 583 5.69 -28.74 6.23
C GLY A 583 5.83 -28.19 4.81
N THR A 584 7.01 -27.66 4.48
CA THR A 584 7.32 -27.07 3.16
C THR A 584 6.94 -27.97 1.98
N SER A 585 7.19 -29.28 2.07
CA SER A 585 6.86 -30.23 0.99
C SER A 585 5.34 -30.33 0.77
N SER A 586 4.57 -30.44 1.84
CA SER A 586 3.10 -30.46 1.81
C SER A 586 2.54 -29.15 1.25
N LEU A 587 3.09 -28.00 1.65
CA LEU A 587 2.70 -26.69 1.13
C LEU A 587 2.97 -26.53 -0.36
N ARG A 588 4.13 -26.99 -0.85
CA ARG A 588 4.42 -27.01 -2.30
C ARG A 588 3.46 -27.93 -3.06
N LYS A 589 3.12 -29.09 -2.49
CA LYS A 589 2.14 -30.01 -3.08
C LYS A 589 0.75 -29.37 -3.15
N ALA A 590 0.29 -28.74 -2.06
CA ALA A 590 -0.99 -28.02 -2.02
C ALA A 590 -1.03 -26.90 -3.06
N TYR A 591 0.02 -26.08 -3.14
CA TYR A 591 0.14 -25.06 -4.17
C TYR A 591 0.12 -25.64 -5.59
N SER A 592 0.80 -26.76 -5.83
CA SER A 592 0.79 -27.43 -7.14
C SER A 592 -0.60 -27.88 -7.55
N ILE A 593 -1.44 -28.32 -6.60
CA ILE A 593 -2.83 -28.69 -6.86
C ILE A 593 -3.65 -27.44 -7.18
N MET A 594 -3.53 -26.39 -6.35
CA MET A 594 -4.17 -25.09 -6.61
C MET A 594 -3.82 -24.57 -8.01
N ARG A 595 -2.53 -24.54 -8.35
CA ARG A 595 -2.05 -24.13 -9.67
C ARG A 595 -2.68 -24.94 -10.80
N ARG A 596 -2.83 -26.27 -10.62
CA ARG A 596 -3.46 -27.14 -11.62
C ARG A 596 -4.95 -26.82 -11.83
N LEU A 597 -5.65 -26.39 -10.79
CA LEU A 597 -7.07 -26.01 -10.86
C LEU A 597 -7.30 -24.62 -11.48
N TYR A 598 -6.34 -23.70 -11.30
CA TYR A 598 -6.52 -22.29 -11.66
C TYR A 598 -5.68 -21.82 -12.86
N GLU A 599 -4.62 -22.54 -13.28
CA GLU A 599 -3.87 -22.24 -14.53
C GLU A 599 -4.37 -23.02 -15.75
N LEU A 600 -5.08 -24.15 -15.57
CA LEU A 600 -5.46 -25.04 -16.66
C LEU A 600 -6.95 -24.86 -16.99
N GLY A 601 -7.19 -24.39 -18.22
CA GLY A 601 -8.22 -24.97 -19.08
C GLY A 601 -7.55 -25.95 -20.02
#